data_AF-A0A8K0KG68-F1
#
_entry.id   AF-A0A8K0KG68-F1
#
_cell.length_a   1.000
_cell.length_b   1.000
_cell.length_c   1.000
_cell.angle_alpha   90.00
_cell.angle_beta   90.00
_cell.angle_gamma   90.00
#
_symmetry.space_group_name_H-M   'P 1'
#
loop_
_entity.id
_entity.type
_entity.pdbx_description
1 polymer ?
#
loop_
_entity_poly.entity_id
_entity_poly.type
_entity_poly.pdbx_seq_one_letter_code
_entity_poly.pdbx_strand_id
1 'polypeptide(L)' 'MVERLHHQLKAAIRCHGGCQWVEALPAILLGLRFSWMEDIQATPAEVVYGQTIRLPGEFLVPSESTLQLASPT' A
#
# COMPACT_ATOMS: atom_id res chain seq x y z
N MET A 1 0.26 -15.80 3.34
CA MET A 1 0.40 -14.35 3.54
C MET A 1 1.73 -13.93 4.15
N VAL A 2 2.10 -14.43 5.33
CA VAL A 2 3.34 -14.02 6.02
C VAL A 2 4.61 -14.38 5.23
N GLU A 3 4.64 -15.55 4.60
CA GLU A 3 5.75 -15.99 3.74
C GLU A 3 6.04 -15.02 2.58
N ARG A 4 4.99 -14.59 1.87
CA ARG A 4 5.08 -13.63 0.76
C ARG A 4 5.53 -12.25 1.25
N LEU A 5 4.96 -11.78 2.36
CA LEU A 5 5.35 -10.53 3.02
C LEU A 5 6.84 -10.53 3.37
N HIS A 6 7.32 -11.60 4.01
CA HIS A 6 8.73 -11.77 4.35
C HIS A 6 9.63 -11.85 3.11
N HIS A 7 9.18 -12.50 2.04
CA HIS A 7 9.93 -12.53 0.78
C HIS A 7 10.06 -11.12 0.18
N GLN A 8 8.96 -10.38 0.05
CA GLN A 8 8.96 -9.01 -0.46
C GLN A 8 9.83 -8.08 0.39
N LEU A 9 9.73 -8.20 1.73
CA LEU A 9 10.56 -7.43 2.67
C LEU A 9 12.05 -7.72 2.47
N LYS A 10 12.45 -9.00 2.41
CA LYS A 10 13.85 -9.38 2.18
C LYS A 10 14.36 -8.86 0.83
N ALA A 11 13.54 -8.92 -0.22
CA ALA A 11 13.90 -8.41 -1.55
C ALA A 11 14.11 -6.88 -1.54
N ALA A 12 13.20 -6.12 -0.91
CA ALA A 12 13.30 -4.67 -0.81
C ALA A 12 14.50 -4.21 0.04
N ILE A 13 14.82 -4.94 1.12
CA ILE A 13 16.03 -4.71 1.93
C ILE A 13 17.29 -4.98 1.12
N ARG A 14 17.32 -6.07 0.33
CA ARG A 14 18.46 -6.41 -0.55
C ARG A 14 18.68 -5.35 -1.64
N CYS A 15 17.62 -4.71 -2.13
CA CYS A 15 17.69 -3.62 -3.09
C CYS A 15 18.42 -2.39 -2.51
N HIS A 16 18.35 -2.16 -1.19
CA HIS A 16 18.97 -1.01 -0.51
C HIS A 16 20.45 -1.19 -0.12
N GLY A 17 21.15 -2.20 -0.66
CA GLY A 17 22.60 -2.19 -0.72
C GLY A 17 23.37 -2.12 0.62
N GLY A 18 22.88 -2.81 1.65
CA GLY A 18 23.65 -3.17 2.86
C GLY A 18 23.96 -2.07 3.87
N CYS A 19 24.30 -0.86 3.46
CA CYS A 19 24.81 0.15 4.40
C CYS A 19 23.70 0.93 5.13
N GLN A 20 22.58 1.27 4.47
CA GLN A 20 21.55 2.16 5.04
C GLN A 20 20.12 1.59 4.95
N TRP A 21 19.95 0.25 4.98
CA TRP A 21 18.62 -0.37 4.86
C TRP A 21 17.68 0.00 6.02
N VAL A 22 18.23 0.36 7.19
CA VAL A 22 17.45 0.80 8.36
C VAL A 22 16.75 2.13 8.11
N GLU A 23 17.38 3.06 7.39
CA GLU A 23 16.77 4.35 7.05
C GLU A 23 15.67 4.21 6.00
N ALA A 24 15.82 3.25 5.09
CA ALA A 24 14.80 2.92 4.09
C ALA A 24 13.68 2.02 4.64
N LEU A 25 13.88 1.40 5.80
CA LEU A 25 12.93 0.45 6.39
C LEU A 25 11.52 1.03 6.58
N PRO A 26 11.33 2.27 7.09
CA PRO A 26 10.00 2.86 7.20
C PRO A 26 9.30 2.98 5.85
N ALA A 27 10.03 3.38 4.80
CA ALA A 27 9.51 3.52 3.44
C ALA A 27 9.16 2.16 2.82
N ILE A 28 10.00 1.15 3.02
CA ILE A 28 9.76 -0.22 2.55
C ILE A 28 8.50 -0.80 3.21
N LEU A 29 8.36 -0.65 4.53
CA LEU A 29 7.20 -1.11 5.28
C LEU A 29 5.92 -0.34 4.89
N LEU A 30 6.05 0.95 4.60
CA LEU A 30 4.97 1.77 4.10
C LEU A 30 4.47 1.22 2.76
N GLY A 31 5.37 1.09 1.78
CA GLY A 31 5.02 0.54 0.46
C GLY A 31 4.37 -0.85 0.56
N LEU A 32 4.84 -1.69 1.47
CA LEU A 32 4.27 -3.01 1.68
C LEU A 32 2.86 -2.97 2.29
N ARG A 33 2.56 -2.01 3.16
CA ARG A 33 1.22 -1.81 3.76
C ARG A 33 0.19 -1.21 2.80
N PHE A 34 0.64 -0.43 1.83
CA PHE A 34 -0.21 0.17 0.80
C PHE A 34 -0.21 -0.62 -0.52
N SER A 35 0.57 -1.69 -0.61
CA SER A 35 0.58 -2.55 -1.78
C SER A 35 -0.75 -3.27 -1.92
N TRP A 36 -1.37 -3.13 -3.10
CA TRP A 36 -2.58 -3.87 -3.44
C TRP A 36 -2.32 -5.36 -3.41
N MET A 37 -3.14 -6.11 -2.67
CA MET A 37 -3.01 -7.55 -2.59
C MET A 37 -4.20 -8.22 -3.28
N GLU A 38 -3.96 -8.76 -4.49
CA GLU A 38 -4.99 -9.37 -5.34
C GLU A 38 -5.77 -10.50 -4.65
N ASP A 39 -5.11 -11.24 -3.75
CA ASP A 39 -5.64 -12.37 -2.99
C ASP A 39 -6.71 -11.94 -1.96
N ILE A 40 -6.58 -10.74 -1.38
CA ILE A 40 -7.60 -10.17 -0.47
C ILE A 40 -8.50 -9.16 -1.20
N GLN A 41 -8.12 -8.71 -2.40
CA GLN A 41 -8.76 -7.59 -3.09
C GLN A 41 -8.75 -6.30 -2.24
N ALA A 42 -7.70 -6.10 -1.45
CA ALA A 42 -7.53 -4.94 -0.58
C ALA A 42 -6.05 -4.71 -0.25
N THR A 43 -5.72 -3.52 0.24
CA THR A 43 -4.40 -3.27 0.83
C THR A 43 -4.34 -3.78 2.28
N PRO A 44 -3.17 -4.19 2.79
CA PRO A 44 -3.03 -4.62 4.18
C PRO A 44 -3.43 -3.55 5.19
N ALA A 45 -3.24 -2.27 4.87
CA ALA A 45 -3.74 -1.17 5.69
C ALA A 45 -5.28 -1.16 5.74
N GLU A 46 -5.95 -1.32 4.61
CA GLU A 46 -7.42 -1.41 4.59
C GLU A 46 -7.97 -2.60 5.38
N VAL A 47 -7.30 -3.75 5.31
CA VAL A 47 -7.71 -4.94 6.06
C VAL A 47 -7.60 -4.73 7.58
N VAL A 48 -6.57 -4.02 8.04
CA VAL A 48 -6.35 -3.76 9.47
C VAL A 48 -7.27 -2.67 10.00
N TYR A 49 -7.52 -1.62 9.22
CA TYR A 49 -8.26 -0.45 9.67
C TYR A 49 -9.71 -0.38 9.18
N GLY A 50 -10.12 -1.28 8.29
CA GLY A 50 -11.46 -1.35 7.70
C GLY A 50 -11.81 -0.17 6.77
N GLN A 51 -10.83 0.65 6.42
CA GLN A 51 -11.02 1.86 5.61
C GLN A 51 -9.78 2.15 4.76
N THR A 52 -9.99 2.84 3.63
CA THR A 52 -8.92 3.34 2.77
C THR A 52 -8.07 4.36 3.53
N ILE A 53 -6.86 3.97 3.92
CA ILE A 53 -5.93 4.88 4.60
C ILE A 53 -5.27 5.79 3.56
N ARG A 54 -5.25 7.10 3.83
CA ARG A 54 -4.58 8.09 2.98
C ARG A 54 -3.13 8.28 3.40
N LEU A 55 -2.23 8.28 2.42
CA LEU A 55 -0.81 8.54 2.67
C LEU A 55 -0.57 10.06 2.80
N PRO A 56 0.27 10.52 3.75
CA PRO A 56 0.76 11.90 3.73
C PRO A 56 1.59 12.11 2.46
N GLY A 57 0.99 12.76 1.45
CA GLY A 57 1.56 12.92 0.10
C GLY A 57 0.60 12.55 -1.04
N GLU A 58 -0.52 11.87 -0.74
CA GLU A 58 -1.60 11.63 -1.69
C GLU A 58 -2.34 12.95 -1.99
N PHE A 59 -1.86 13.71 -2.97
CA PHE A 59 -2.51 14.93 -3.44
C PHE A 59 -3.81 14.54 -4.14
N LEU A 60 -4.94 14.95 -3.56
CA LEU A 60 -6.25 14.75 -4.16
C LEU A 60 -6.34 15.63 -5.42
N VAL A 61 -6.04 15.06 -6.58
CA VAL A 61 -6.79 15.45 -7.78
C VAL A 61 -8.01 14.54 -7.79
N PRO A 62 -9.19 15.00 -7.35
CA PRO A 62 -10.41 14.30 -7.71
C PRO A 62 -10.47 14.34 -9.24
N SER A 63 -10.15 13.23 -9.89
CA SER A 63 -10.61 13.06 -11.26
C SER A 63 -12.11 12.90 -11.15
N GLU A 64 -12.85 13.93 -11.52
CA GLU A 64 -14.30 13.89 -11.72
C GLU A 64 -14.62 12.86 -12.81
N SER A 65 -14.63 11.58 -12.45
CA SER A 65 -14.98 10.49 -13.35
C SER A 65 -15.44 9.28 -12.54
N THR A 66 -16.40 9.49 -11.62
CA THR A 66 -17.42 8.53 -11.19
C THR A 66 -18.42 9.26 -10.29
N LEU A 67 -19.16 10.20 -10.88
CA LEU A 67 -20.49 10.62 -10.38
C LEU A 67 -21.53 10.41 -11.48
N GLN A 68 -21.43 9.31 -12.23
CA GLN A 68 -22.49 8.83 -13.12
C GLN A 68 -22.63 7.31 -13.03
N LEU A 69 -22.82 6.77 -11.82
CA LEU A 69 -23.41 5.43 -11.69
C LEU A 69 -24.11 5.22 -10.35
N ALA A 70 -25.03 6.12 -9.98
CA ALA A 70 -26.10 5.81 -9.02
C ALA A 70 -27.12 6.95 -8.96
N SER A 71 -27.98 7.06 -9.96
CA SER A 71 -29.31 7.63 -9.77
C SER A 71 -30.32 6.49 -9.85
N PRO A 72 -30.84 5.97 -8.73
CA PRO A 72 -32.11 5.27 -8.70
C PRO A 72 -33.23 6.25 -8.33
N THR A 73 -34.26 6.26 -9.19
CA THR A 73 -35.59 6.91 -9.08
C THR A 73 -35.69 8.35 -9.55
#